data_AF-A0AAE9WMW3-F1
#
_entry.id   AF-A0AAE9WMW3-F1
#
_cell.length_a   1.000
_cell.length_b   1.000
_cell.length_c   1.000
_cell.angle_alpha   90.00
_cell.angle_beta   90.00
_cell.angle_gamma   90.00
#
_symmetry.space_group_name_H-M   'P 1'
#
loop_
_entity.id
_entity.type
_entity.pdbx_description
1 polymer ?
#
loop_
_entity_poly.entity_id
_entity_poly.type
_entity_poly.pdbx_seq_one_letter_code
_entity_poly.pdbx_strand_id
1 'polypeptide(L)'
;MDSELCERFRILVEHYPDELNDSEEHDMHNIAGIRDYCPNGSSKYNTCITELDKINAACLWLFNKNITYRLDELSSEQFEAFIIYIMIWLNYKLNLKKDETNLSDFYTNIEKNENYTNCKLYSKDCNSKFKEKTRYNNFKEIMVKRKDLLNINYEDISKFYEAFKLLCKIPTESKEDKLDCKEYLGYANNIVGKFNELNRNSSISGDSSYSQVWSTLSTDYDNFKEDYNVKCVGIPSLPPIKSTQNYIQSSGVTSSSLSIVKKLILALSIFSAITIFLGIFYKCSLFVLRKRAQKQHLREKLKNIKKRMNH
;
A
#
# COMPACT_ATOMS: atom_id res chain seq x y z
N MET A 1 0.42 8.49 -10.62
CA MET A 1 0.51 7.06 -10.96
C MET A 1 1.88 6.79 -11.55
N ASP A 2 2.57 5.74 -11.11
CA ASP A 2 3.92 5.43 -11.56
C ASP A 2 3.92 4.61 -12.86
N SER A 3 4.64 5.09 -13.87
CA SER A 3 4.65 4.47 -15.20
C SER A 3 5.29 3.07 -15.25
N GLU A 4 6.31 2.81 -14.44
CA GLU A 4 6.99 1.51 -14.45
C GLU A 4 6.17 0.45 -13.70
N LEU A 5 5.46 0.85 -12.64
CA LEU A 5 4.46 0.02 -11.98
C LEU A 5 3.35 -0.38 -12.96
N CYS A 6 2.81 0.57 -13.70
CA CYS A 6 1.77 0.30 -14.70
C CYS A 6 2.25 -0.63 -15.80
N GLU A 7 3.49 -0.49 -16.27
CA GLU A 7 4.07 -1.39 -17.26
C GLU A 7 4.17 -2.84 -16.74
N ARG A 8 4.53 -3.02 -15.47
CA ARG A 8 4.57 -4.36 -14.87
C ARG A 8 3.18 -4.97 -14.70
N PHE A 9 2.18 -4.16 -14.38
CA PHE A 9 0.78 -4.61 -14.40
C PHE A 9 0.30 -4.95 -15.81
N ARG A 10 0.72 -4.17 -16.83
CA ARG A 10 0.41 -4.45 -18.24
C ARG A 10 0.97 -5.82 -18.65
N ILE A 11 2.25 -6.08 -18.38
CA ILE A 11 2.91 -7.37 -18.63
C ILE A 11 2.18 -8.51 -17.90
N LEU A 12 1.78 -8.29 -16.64
CA LEU A 12 1.06 -9.29 -15.88
C LEU A 12 -0.31 -9.60 -16.49
N VAL A 13 -1.09 -8.59 -16.86
CA VAL A 13 -2.42 -8.79 -17.46
C VAL A 13 -2.32 -9.43 -18.85
N GLU A 14 -1.28 -9.11 -19.62
CA GLU A 14 -1.02 -9.70 -20.95
C GLU A 14 -0.78 -11.21 -20.89
N HIS A 15 -0.10 -11.70 -19.86
CA HIS A 15 0.23 -13.11 -19.70
C HIS A 15 -0.65 -13.84 -18.68
N TYR A 16 -1.41 -13.11 -17.86
CA TYR A 16 -2.33 -13.64 -16.86
C TYR A 16 -3.63 -12.80 -16.80
N PRO A 17 -4.44 -12.89 -17.86
CA PRO A 17 -5.62 -12.03 -18.05
C PRO A 17 -6.68 -12.21 -16.98
N ASP A 18 -7.54 -11.19 -16.83
CA ASP A 18 -8.69 -11.19 -15.92
C ASP A 18 -9.83 -12.06 -16.43
N GLU A 19 -9.97 -12.19 -17.75
CA GLU A 19 -11.01 -12.99 -18.38
C GLU A 19 -10.41 -14.32 -18.84
N LEU A 20 -11.17 -15.41 -18.70
CA LEU A 20 -10.82 -16.70 -19.26
C LEU A 20 -10.98 -16.63 -20.77
N ASN A 21 -9.90 -16.32 -21.49
CA ASN A 21 -9.80 -16.63 -22.90
C ASN A 21 -8.97 -17.90 -23.04
N ASP A 22 -9.58 -18.94 -23.61
CA ASP A 22 -9.00 -20.28 -23.80
C ASP A 22 -7.88 -20.34 -24.86
N SER A 23 -7.18 -19.23 -25.12
CA SER A 23 -6.02 -19.27 -26.02
C SER A 23 -4.78 -19.73 -25.27
N GLU A 24 -4.04 -20.69 -25.85
CA GLU A 24 -2.70 -21.11 -25.41
C GLU A 24 -1.66 -19.96 -25.43
N GLU A 25 -2.05 -18.77 -25.89
CA GLU A 25 -1.19 -17.59 -26.05
C GLU A 25 -0.88 -16.90 -24.72
N HIS A 26 -1.75 -17.04 -23.71
CA HIS A 26 -1.60 -16.38 -22.41
C HIS A 26 -1.03 -17.33 -21.34
N ASP A 27 0.29 -17.52 -21.34
CA ASP A 27 1.00 -18.26 -20.28
C ASP A 27 1.74 -17.32 -19.33
N MET A 28 1.29 -17.29 -18.07
CA MET A 28 1.91 -16.53 -16.98
C MET A 28 3.42 -16.84 -16.86
N HIS A 29 3.84 -18.07 -17.15
CA HIS A 29 5.24 -18.47 -17.04
C HIS A 29 6.18 -17.78 -18.05
N ASN A 30 5.64 -17.07 -19.05
CA ASN A 30 6.40 -16.23 -19.97
C ASN A 30 6.84 -14.90 -19.32
N ILE A 31 6.28 -14.54 -18.15
CA ILE A 31 6.72 -13.37 -17.40
C ILE A 31 8.13 -13.63 -16.85
N ALA A 32 9.07 -12.77 -17.23
CA ALA A 32 10.47 -12.90 -16.82
C ALA A 32 10.64 -12.93 -15.29
N GLY A 33 11.21 -14.04 -14.80
CA GLY A 33 11.51 -14.26 -13.39
C GLY A 33 10.31 -14.64 -12.51
N ILE A 34 9.11 -14.85 -13.06
CA ILE A 34 7.95 -15.24 -12.22
C ILE A 34 8.08 -16.67 -11.67
N ARG A 35 8.75 -17.56 -12.43
CA ARG A 35 8.98 -18.97 -12.04
C ARG A 35 9.75 -19.10 -10.73
N ASP A 36 10.58 -18.12 -10.37
CA ASP A 36 11.32 -18.10 -9.11
C ASP A 36 10.41 -18.03 -7.88
N TYR A 37 9.15 -17.59 -8.08
CA TYR A 37 8.14 -17.49 -7.04
C TYR A 37 7.09 -18.62 -7.09
N CYS A 38 7.18 -19.52 -8.07
CA CYS A 38 6.34 -20.71 -8.13
C CYS A 38 6.84 -21.79 -7.17
N PRO A 39 5.96 -22.67 -6.67
CA PRO A 39 6.37 -23.85 -5.91
C PRO A 39 7.29 -24.76 -6.73
N ASN A 40 8.13 -25.52 -6.04
CA ASN A 40 8.91 -26.59 -6.66
C ASN A 40 7.94 -27.67 -7.17
N GLY A 41 7.88 -27.83 -8.49
CA GLY A 41 7.07 -28.87 -9.13
C GLY A 41 7.79 -30.23 -9.15
N SER A 42 7.11 -31.24 -9.68
CA SER A 42 7.70 -32.55 -10.02
C SER A 42 8.64 -32.50 -11.25
N SER A 43 8.68 -31.36 -11.94
CA SER A 43 9.52 -31.13 -13.11
C SER A 43 10.89 -30.54 -12.71
N LYS A 44 11.80 -30.44 -13.67
CA LYS A 44 13.13 -29.83 -13.51
C LYS A 44 13.06 -28.32 -13.14
N TYR A 45 11.90 -27.68 -13.27
CA TYR A 45 11.71 -26.25 -13.09
C TYR A 45 10.50 -25.93 -12.20
N ASN A 46 10.58 -24.86 -11.41
CA ASN A 46 9.47 -24.35 -10.61
C ASN A 46 8.31 -23.96 -11.52
N THR A 47 7.10 -24.43 -11.19
CA THR A 47 5.93 -24.31 -12.06
C THR A 47 4.71 -23.96 -11.21
N CYS A 48 3.96 -22.95 -11.62
CA CYS A 48 2.72 -22.53 -10.97
C CYS A 48 1.56 -23.32 -11.59
N ILE A 49 1.19 -24.43 -10.93
CA ILE A 49 0.21 -25.37 -11.47
C ILE A 49 -1.21 -24.92 -11.12
N THR A 50 -1.46 -24.64 -9.84
CA THR A 50 -2.79 -24.24 -9.37
C THR A 50 -3.02 -22.74 -9.58
N GLU A 51 -4.28 -22.32 -9.65
CA GLU A 51 -4.62 -20.88 -9.69
C GLU A 51 -4.07 -20.15 -8.45
N LEU A 52 -4.07 -20.81 -7.29
CA LEU A 52 -3.49 -20.25 -6.07
C LEU A 52 -1.97 -20.06 -6.20
N ASP A 53 -1.25 -20.98 -6.84
CA ASP A 53 0.19 -20.84 -7.09
C ASP A 53 0.45 -19.64 -8.01
N LYS A 54 -0.37 -19.49 -9.05
CA LYS A 54 -0.27 -18.37 -10.01
C LYS A 54 -0.48 -17.03 -9.32
N ILE A 55 -1.55 -16.89 -8.53
CA ILE A 55 -1.85 -15.67 -7.76
C ILE A 55 -0.71 -15.36 -6.77
N ASN A 56 -0.20 -16.36 -6.04
CA ASN A 56 0.92 -16.18 -5.11
C ASN A 56 2.20 -15.71 -5.82
N ALA A 57 2.58 -16.36 -6.92
CA ALA A 57 3.78 -16.01 -7.66
C ALA A 57 3.68 -14.63 -8.30
N ALA A 58 2.54 -14.29 -8.89
CA ALA A 58 2.28 -12.96 -9.44
C ALA A 58 2.31 -11.88 -8.35
N CYS A 59 1.72 -12.13 -7.18
CA CYS A 59 1.78 -11.22 -6.03
C CYS A 59 3.23 -10.95 -5.58
N LEU A 60 4.02 -12.01 -5.39
CA LEU A 60 5.44 -11.90 -5.03
C LEU A 60 6.27 -11.21 -6.11
N TRP A 61 5.98 -11.48 -7.39
CA TRP A 61 6.65 -10.85 -8.51
C TRP A 61 6.36 -9.35 -8.54
N LEU A 62 5.10 -8.95 -8.36
CA LEU A 62 4.71 -7.53 -8.27
C LEU A 62 5.40 -6.85 -7.09
N PHE A 63 5.39 -7.46 -5.91
CA PHE A 63 6.10 -6.93 -4.74
C PHE A 63 7.60 -6.77 -5.00
N ASN A 64 8.26 -7.78 -5.53
CA ASN A 64 9.70 -7.71 -5.77
C ASN A 64 10.06 -6.68 -6.84
N LYS A 65 9.40 -6.72 -8.01
CA LYS A 65 9.67 -5.78 -9.09
C LYS A 65 9.36 -4.36 -8.66
N ASN A 66 8.19 -4.10 -8.09
CA ASN A 66 7.73 -2.76 -7.75
C ASN A 66 8.34 -2.17 -6.48
N ILE A 67 8.75 -2.99 -5.52
CA ILE A 67 9.24 -2.48 -4.24
C ILE A 67 10.72 -2.84 -4.06
N THR A 68 11.10 -4.13 -4.07
CA THR A 68 12.49 -4.55 -3.80
C THR A 68 13.50 -3.93 -4.77
N TYR A 69 13.26 -4.07 -6.07
CA TYR A 69 14.19 -3.58 -7.09
C TYR A 69 14.27 -2.05 -7.18
N ARG A 70 13.32 -1.35 -6.55
CA ARG A 70 13.20 0.12 -6.57
C ARG A 70 13.34 0.76 -5.19
N LEU A 71 13.91 0.04 -4.22
CA LEU A 71 14.05 0.50 -2.83
C LEU A 71 14.77 1.87 -2.70
N ASP A 72 15.70 2.15 -3.61
CA ASP A 72 16.45 3.41 -3.61
C ASP A 72 15.70 4.58 -4.25
N GLU A 73 14.76 4.28 -5.15
CA GLU A 73 14.06 5.26 -5.97
C GLU A 73 12.79 5.77 -5.29
N LEU A 74 12.16 4.93 -4.48
CA LEU A 74 10.83 5.19 -3.95
C LEU A 74 10.85 5.96 -2.63
N SER A 75 9.92 6.91 -2.51
CA SER A 75 9.58 7.56 -1.26
C SER A 75 8.68 6.66 -0.39
N SER A 76 8.56 6.97 0.90
CA SER A 76 7.63 6.29 1.80
C SER A 76 6.17 6.35 1.31
N GLU A 77 5.75 7.47 0.73
CA GLU A 77 4.40 7.63 0.18
C GLU A 77 4.19 6.75 -1.07
N GLN A 78 5.21 6.64 -1.93
CA GLN A 78 5.14 5.77 -3.11
C GLN A 78 5.08 4.29 -2.72
N PHE A 79 5.84 3.86 -1.70
CA PHE A 79 5.74 2.48 -1.21
C PHE A 79 4.32 2.14 -0.74
N GLU A 80 3.71 3.04 0.03
CA GLU A 80 2.34 2.87 0.54
C GLU A 80 1.32 2.81 -0.60
N ALA A 81 1.45 3.68 -1.61
CA ALA A 81 0.62 3.63 -2.81
C ALA A 81 0.80 2.33 -3.60
N PHE A 82 2.04 1.86 -3.76
CA PHE A 82 2.34 0.62 -4.50
C PHE A 82 1.75 -0.60 -3.80
N ILE A 83 1.83 -0.67 -2.47
CA ILE A 83 1.14 -1.70 -1.69
C ILE A 83 -0.36 -1.66 -1.98
N ILE A 84 -0.97 -0.47 -1.96
CA ILE A 84 -2.40 -0.32 -2.25
C ILE A 84 -2.75 -0.86 -3.65
N TYR A 85 -2.01 -0.49 -4.70
CA TYR A 85 -2.28 -1.01 -6.06
C TYR A 85 -2.16 -2.53 -6.18
N ILE A 86 -1.12 -3.12 -5.57
CA ILE A 86 -0.94 -4.57 -5.53
C ILE A 86 -2.10 -5.24 -4.79
N MET A 87 -2.56 -4.65 -3.69
CA MET A 87 -3.67 -5.17 -2.91
C MET A 87 -5.03 -5.04 -3.62
N ILE A 88 -5.23 -3.98 -4.41
CA ILE A 88 -6.42 -3.84 -5.28
C ILE A 88 -6.48 -5.01 -6.27
N TRP A 89 -5.39 -5.25 -7.01
CA TRP A 89 -5.31 -6.35 -7.96
C TRP A 89 -5.49 -7.71 -7.27
N LEU A 90 -4.83 -7.92 -6.12
CA LEU A 90 -4.87 -9.18 -5.40
C LEU A 90 -6.30 -9.48 -4.89
N ASN A 91 -6.96 -8.51 -4.27
CA ASN A 91 -8.33 -8.66 -3.81
C ASN A 91 -9.27 -8.97 -4.99
N TYR A 92 -9.15 -8.23 -6.10
CA TYR A 92 -9.90 -8.51 -7.31
C TYR A 92 -9.69 -9.95 -7.81
N LYS A 93 -8.43 -10.39 -7.99
CA LYS A 93 -8.11 -11.73 -8.48
C LYS A 93 -8.59 -12.85 -7.55
N LEU A 94 -8.43 -12.70 -6.23
CA LEU A 94 -8.90 -13.69 -5.26
C LEU A 94 -10.43 -13.85 -5.27
N ASN A 95 -11.17 -12.78 -5.56
CA ASN A 95 -12.64 -12.80 -5.58
C ASN A 95 -13.25 -13.08 -6.96
N LEU A 96 -12.44 -13.06 -8.03
CA LEU A 96 -12.87 -13.29 -9.40
C LEU A 96 -13.45 -14.70 -9.63
N LYS A 97 -12.90 -15.73 -8.95
CA LYS A 97 -13.35 -17.12 -9.02
C LYS A 97 -13.83 -17.57 -7.65
N LYS A 98 -15.14 -17.54 -7.43
CA LYS A 98 -15.78 -17.83 -6.12
C LYS A 98 -15.52 -19.24 -5.56
N ASP A 99 -15.10 -20.20 -6.39
CA ASP A 99 -15.23 -21.63 -6.05
C ASP A 99 -13.90 -22.38 -5.74
N GLU A 100 -12.70 -21.79 -5.91
CA GLU A 100 -11.45 -22.59 -5.77
C GLU A 100 -10.33 -21.99 -4.89
N THR A 101 -10.36 -20.69 -4.57
CA THR A 101 -9.30 -20.07 -3.77
C THR A 101 -9.85 -19.38 -2.53
N ASN A 102 -9.82 -20.07 -1.39
CA ASN A 102 -10.15 -19.44 -0.12
C ASN A 102 -9.02 -18.50 0.31
N LEU A 103 -9.36 -17.28 0.72
CA LEU A 103 -8.43 -16.31 1.32
C LEU A 103 -7.58 -16.94 2.44
N SER A 104 -8.17 -17.88 3.19
CA SER A 104 -7.48 -18.69 4.21
C SER A 104 -6.31 -19.51 3.63
N ASP A 105 -6.50 -20.14 2.48
CA ASP A 105 -5.47 -20.97 1.83
C ASP A 105 -4.35 -20.09 1.29
N PHE A 106 -4.69 -18.91 0.77
CA PHE A 106 -3.71 -17.91 0.36
C PHE A 106 -2.83 -17.46 1.52
N TYR A 107 -3.41 -17.13 2.68
CA TYR A 107 -2.62 -16.78 3.87
C TYR A 107 -1.79 -17.95 4.40
N THR A 108 -2.30 -19.18 4.31
CA THR A 108 -1.53 -20.39 4.65
C THR A 108 -0.30 -20.54 3.76
N ASN A 109 -0.41 -20.22 2.47
CA ASN A 109 0.73 -20.22 1.55
C ASN A 109 1.74 -19.12 1.87
N ILE A 110 1.28 -17.90 2.18
CA ILE A 110 2.15 -16.81 2.65
C ILE A 110 2.94 -17.25 3.88
N GLU A 111 2.31 -17.97 4.81
CA GLU A 111 2.96 -18.38 6.04
C GLU A 111 4.16 -19.31 5.82
N LYS A 112 4.06 -20.20 4.82
CA LYS A 112 5.04 -21.24 4.50
C LYS A 112 6.09 -20.80 3.47
N ASN A 113 5.85 -19.74 2.72
CA ASN A 113 6.69 -19.33 1.60
C ASN A 113 7.77 -18.32 2.04
N GLU A 114 9.03 -18.76 2.04
CA GLU A 114 10.19 -17.97 2.47
C GLU A 114 10.44 -16.71 1.61
N ASN A 115 9.92 -16.66 0.38
CA ASN A 115 10.01 -15.47 -0.48
C ASN A 115 9.22 -14.27 0.08
N TYR A 116 8.25 -14.51 0.98
CA TYR A 116 7.58 -13.43 1.70
C TYR A 116 8.38 -12.89 2.89
N THR A 117 9.37 -13.64 3.38
CA THR A 117 10.15 -13.26 4.56
C THR A 117 11.52 -12.68 4.24
N ASN A 118 12.08 -13.01 3.08
CA ASN A 118 13.45 -12.65 2.70
C ASN A 118 13.48 -11.66 1.54
N CYS A 119 14.06 -10.48 1.77
CA CYS A 119 14.38 -9.52 0.72
C CYS A 119 15.69 -9.91 0.01
N LYS A 120 15.65 -10.10 -1.32
CA LYS A 120 16.84 -10.29 -2.16
C LYS A 120 16.89 -9.27 -3.30
N LEU A 121 17.93 -8.44 -3.32
CA LEU A 121 18.21 -7.48 -4.38
C LEU A 121 19.50 -7.91 -5.11
N TYR A 122 19.38 -8.36 -6.36
CA TYR A 122 20.51 -8.92 -7.13
C TYR A 122 21.32 -9.97 -6.35
N SER A 123 20.61 -10.92 -5.74
CA SER A 123 21.16 -12.01 -4.90
C SER A 123 21.82 -11.55 -3.59
N LYS A 124 21.72 -10.28 -3.21
CA LYS A 124 22.18 -9.76 -1.92
C LYS A 124 21.02 -9.57 -0.95
N ASP A 125 21.26 -9.83 0.32
CA ASP A 125 20.30 -9.52 1.39
C ASP A 125 19.98 -8.02 1.40
N CYS A 126 18.69 -7.69 1.44
CA CYS A 126 18.22 -6.30 1.53
C CYS A 126 17.26 -6.06 2.70
N ASN A 127 17.19 -6.97 3.68
CA ASN A 127 16.20 -6.93 4.76
C ASN A 127 16.31 -5.65 5.62
N SER A 128 17.54 -5.25 5.97
CA SER A 128 17.79 -4.04 6.77
C SER A 128 17.29 -2.77 6.06
N LYS A 129 17.64 -2.63 4.78
CA LYS A 129 17.26 -1.51 3.93
C LYS A 129 15.77 -1.48 3.65
N PHE A 130 15.19 -2.64 3.37
CA PHE A 130 13.74 -2.80 3.17
C PHE A 130 12.99 -2.28 4.40
N LYS A 131 13.43 -2.66 5.60
CA LYS A 131 12.85 -2.18 6.86
C LYS A 131 12.97 -0.68 7.06
N GLU A 132 14.13 -0.11 6.76
CA GLU A 132 14.36 1.34 6.87
C GLU A 132 13.42 2.13 5.95
N LYS A 133 13.29 1.70 4.69
CA LYS A 133 12.53 2.41 3.64
C LYS A 133 11.02 2.23 3.77
N THR A 134 10.57 1.01 4.05
CA THR A 134 9.14 0.65 4.04
C THR A 134 8.50 0.65 5.42
N ARG A 135 9.30 0.57 6.50
CA ARG A 135 8.84 0.34 7.89
C ARG A 135 8.21 -1.03 8.14
N TYR A 136 8.26 -1.94 7.18
CA TYR A 136 7.90 -3.35 7.33
C TYR A 136 9.16 -4.20 7.32
N ASN A 137 9.21 -5.29 8.08
CA ASN A 137 10.35 -6.19 8.09
C ASN A 137 10.43 -6.98 6.78
N ASN A 138 9.29 -7.31 6.16
CA ASN A 138 9.20 -8.09 4.92
C ASN A 138 7.77 -8.05 4.33
N PHE A 139 7.55 -8.72 3.20
CA PHE A 139 6.24 -8.79 2.54
C PHE A 139 5.20 -9.52 3.38
N LYS A 140 5.57 -10.54 4.15
CA LYS A 140 4.65 -11.23 5.07
C LYS A 140 4.01 -10.26 6.06
N GLU A 141 4.80 -9.35 6.63
CA GLU A 141 4.29 -8.34 7.55
C GLU A 141 3.35 -7.35 6.85
N ILE A 142 3.63 -6.95 5.61
CA ILE A 142 2.73 -6.12 4.79
C ILE A 142 1.38 -6.83 4.63
N MET A 143 1.39 -8.10 4.20
CA MET A 143 0.18 -8.88 3.97
C MET A 143 -0.68 -9.04 5.23
N VAL A 144 -0.05 -9.18 6.40
CA VAL A 144 -0.76 -9.29 7.69
C VAL A 144 -1.30 -7.94 8.14
N LYS A 145 -0.50 -6.87 8.05
CA LYS A 145 -0.89 -5.53 8.52
C LYS A 145 -1.90 -4.83 7.62
N ARG A 146 -1.91 -5.16 6.33
CA ARG A 146 -2.78 -4.55 5.31
C ARG A 146 -3.87 -5.48 4.80
N LYS A 147 -4.14 -6.56 5.54
CA LYS A 147 -5.17 -7.55 5.22
C LYS A 147 -6.57 -6.94 5.07
N ASP A 148 -6.82 -5.80 5.72
CA ASP A 148 -8.06 -5.06 5.65
C ASP A 148 -8.37 -4.56 4.23
N LEU A 149 -7.37 -4.32 3.38
CA LEU A 149 -7.57 -3.99 1.96
C LEU A 149 -8.20 -5.15 1.18
N LEU A 150 -8.05 -6.39 1.65
CA LEU A 150 -8.69 -7.58 1.05
C LEU A 150 -10.13 -7.77 1.53
N ASN A 151 -10.60 -7.01 2.52
CA ASN A 151 -11.97 -7.08 3.03
C ASN A 151 -12.95 -6.19 2.26
N ILE A 152 -12.45 -5.31 1.39
CA ILE A 152 -13.30 -4.54 0.48
C ILE A 152 -14.06 -5.53 -0.39
N ASN A 153 -15.38 -5.39 -0.44
CA ASN A 153 -16.24 -6.34 -1.15
C ASN A 153 -15.88 -6.38 -2.65
N TYR A 154 -16.18 -7.51 -3.29
CA TYR A 154 -15.83 -7.72 -4.69
C TYR A 154 -16.41 -6.66 -5.63
N GLU A 155 -17.65 -6.22 -5.37
CA GLU A 155 -18.34 -5.25 -6.21
C GLU A 155 -17.62 -3.89 -6.23
N ASP A 156 -17.12 -3.43 -5.09
CA ASP A 156 -16.39 -2.17 -4.96
C ASP A 156 -14.95 -2.30 -5.45
N ILE A 157 -14.26 -3.39 -5.09
CA ILE A 157 -12.87 -3.59 -5.52
C ILE A 157 -12.76 -3.78 -7.04
N SER A 158 -13.76 -4.40 -7.69
CA SER A 158 -13.82 -4.49 -9.15
C SER A 158 -13.84 -3.10 -9.78
N LYS A 159 -14.64 -2.17 -9.25
CA LYS A 159 -14.71 -0.79 -9.75
C LYS A 159 -13.41 -0.03 -9.50
N PHE A 160 -12.80 -0.18 -8.32
CA PHE A 160 -11.48 0.40 -8.06
C PHE A 160 -10.41 -0.16 -8.99
N TYR A 161 -10.44 -1.47 -9.27
CA TYR A 161 -9.48 -2.10 -10.16
C TYR A 161 -9.66 -1.66 -11.62
N GLU A 162 -10.90 -1.51 -12.09
CA GLU A 162 -11.18 -0.92 -13.41
C GLU A 162 -10.68 0.53 -13.52
N ALA A 163 -10.91 1.35 -12.50
CA ALA A 163 -10.38 2.71 -12.46
C ALA A 163 -8.84 2.73 -12.42
N PHE A 164 -8.22 1.84 -11.65
CA PHE A 164 -6.78 1.65 -11.61
C PHE A 164 -6.21 1.28 -12.98
N LYS A 165 -6.83 0.33 -13.70
CA LYS A 165 -6.42 -0.06 -15.06
C LYS A 165 -6.43 1.15 -16.01
N LEU A 166 -7.48 1.97 -15.96
CA LEU A 166 -7.58 3.18 -16.77
C LEU A 166 -6.51 4.22 -16.39
N LEU A 167 -6.26 4.43 -15.10
CA LEU A 167 -5.18 5.31 -14.63
C LEU A 167 -3.80 4.87 -15.11
N CYS A 168 -3.59 3.56 -15.27
CA CYS A 168 -2.35 3.02 -15.80
C CYS A 168 -2.17 3.16 -17.32
N LYS A 169 -3.26 3.32 -18.08
CA LYS A 169 -3.17 3.62 -19.52
C LYS A 169 -2.61 5.00 -19.78
N ILE A 170 -2.97 5.98 -18.95
CA ILE A 170 -2.57 7.40 -19.12
C ILE A 170 -1.05 7.54 -19.28
N PRO A 171 -0.18 7.16 -18.31
CA PRO A 171 1.25 7.37 -18.44
C PRO A 171 1.90 6.48 -19.50
N THR A 172 1.29 5.35 -19.86
CA THR A 172 1.80 4.41 -20.86
C THR A 172 1.60 4.97 -22.26
N GLU A 173 0.36 5.35 -22.59
CA GLU A 173 0.00 5.89 -23.91
C GLU A 173 0.53 7.31 -24.13
N SER A 174 0.76 8.06 -23.05
CA SER A 174 1.43 9.37 -23.12
C SER A 174 2.88 9.26 -23.57
N LYS A 175 3.63 8.24 -23.13
CA LYS A 175 5.03 8.03 -23.55
C LYS A 175 5.16 7.63 -25.01
N GLU A 176 4.11 7.05 -25.56
CA GLU A 176 4.05 6.62 -26.96
C GLU A 176 3.52 7.74 -27.88
N ASP A 177 3.32 8.95 -27.35
CA ASP A 177 2.70 10.10 -28.03
C ASP A 177 1.32 9.79 -28.64
N LYS A 178 0.62 8.79 -28.09
CA LYS A 178 -0.69 8.34 -28.58
C LYS A 178 -1.86 9.08 -27.93
N LEU A 179 -1.69 9.51 -26.67
CA LEU A 179 -2.80 9.99 -25.85
C LEU A 179 -3.22 11.43 -26.20
N ASP A 180 -4.24 11.56 -27.04
CA ASP A 180 -4.88 12.84 -27.35
C ASP A 180 -5.96 13.24 -26.33
N CYS A 181 -6.53 14.45 -26.47
CA CYS A 181 -7.57 14.92 -25.55
C CYS A 181 -8.87 14.09 -25.62
N LYS A 182 -9.22 13.53 -26.77
CA LYS A 182 -10.44 12.73 -26.93
C LYS A 182 -10.31 11.41 -26.18
N GLU A 183 -9.17 10.75 -26.32
CA GLU A 183 -8.83 9.50 -25.62
C GLU A 183 -8.73 9.74 -24.11
N TYR A 184 -7.97 10.77 -23.69
CA TYR A 184 -7.86 11.14 -22.28
C TYR A 184 -9.24 11.43 -21.66
N LEU A 185 -10.10 12.21 -22.33
CA LEU A 185 -11.46 12.48 -21.85
C LEU A 185 -12.30 11.21 -21.76
N GLY A 186 -12.11 10.26 -22.69
CA GLY A 186 -12.73 8.94 -22.61
C GLY A 186 -12.36 8.20 -21.33
N TYR A 187 -11.06 8.15 -20.99
CA TYR A 187 -10.60 7.55 -19.74
C TYR A 187 -11.10 8.31 -18.51
N ALA A 188 -11.02 9.64 -18.52
CA ALA A 188 -11.45 10.46 -17.40
C ALA A 188 -12.95 10.29 -17.10
N ASN A 189 -13.80 10.29 -18.12
CA ASN A 189 -15.23 10.03 -17.97
C ASN A 189 -15.51 8.64 -17.40
N ASN A 190 -14.80 7.61 -17.86
CA ASN A 190 -14.95 6.26 -17.35
C ASN A 190 -14.50 6.14 -15.89
N ILE A 191 -13.35 6.74 -15.53
CA ILE A 191 -12.86 6.79 -14.15
C ILE A 191 -13.91 7.48 -13.26
N VAL A 192 -14.36 8.68 -13.62
CA VAL A 192 -15.39 9.41 -12.85
C VAL A 192 -16.69 8.62 -12.74
N GLY A 193 -17.08 7.88 -13.80
CA GLY A 193 -18.20 6.94 -13.78
C GLY A 193 -18.06 5.88 -12.69
N LYS A 194 -16.90 5.22 -12.58
CA LYS A 194 -16.63 4.22 -11.54
C LYS A 194 -16.70 4.81 -10.13
N PHE A 195 -16.14 6.00 -9.92
CA PHE A 195 -16.23 6.69 -8.63
C PHE A 195 -17.66 7.13 -8.27
N ASN A 196 -18.48 7.48 -9.27
CA ASN A 196 -19.90 7.76 -9.06
C ASN A 196 -20.69 6.51 -8.64
N GLU A 197 -20.43 5.37 -9.28
CA GLU A 197 -21.04 4.08 -8.91
C GLU A 197 -20.65 3.66 -7.49
N LEU A 198 -19.36 3.77 -7.15
CA LEU A 198 -18.84 3.52 -5.81
C LEU A 198 -19.57 4.36 -4.75
N ASN A 199 -19.93 5.61 -5.06
CA ASN A 199 -20.69 6.50 -4.17
C ASN A 199 -22.21 6.21 -4.09
N ARG A 200 -22.76 5.33 -4.91
CA ARG A 200 -24.18 4.92 -4.85
C ARG A 200 -24.40 3.74 -3.89
N ASN A 201 -23.43 2.83 -3.84
CA ASN A 201 -23.64 1.50 -3.25
C ASN A 201 -23.06 1.35 -1.83
N SER A 202 -22.28 2.33 -1.36
CA SER A 202 -21.55 2.21 -0.11
C SER A 202 -22.18 3.03 1.02
N SER A 203 -22.54 2.34 2.11
CA SER A 203 -22.53 2.95 3.44
C SER A 203 -21.07 3.15 3.86
N ILE A 204 -20.43 4.23 3.38
CA ILE A 204 -19.01 4.61 3.63
C ILE A 204 -18.82 5.06 5.10
N SER A 205 -19.42 4.34 6.03
CA SER A 205 -19.32 4.63 7.46
C SER A 205 -18.01 4.07 8.00
N GLY A 206 -16.91 4.80 7.80
CA GLY A 206 -15.71 4.64 8.61
C GLY A 206 -14.76 3.49 8.25
N ASP A 207 -14.89 2.86 7.08
CA ASP A 207 -13.86 1.93 6.60
C ASP A 207 -12.61 2.71 6.16
N SER A 208 -11.54 2.58 6.95
CA SER A 208 -10.25 3.20 6.67
C SER A 208 -9.59 2.63 5.41
N SER A 209 -9.82 1.36 5.08
CA SER A 209 -9.21 0.70 3.93
C SER A 209 -9.82 1.19 2.62
N TYR A 210 -11.16 1.19 2.53
CA TYR A 210 -11.87 1.78 1.39
C TYR A 210 -11.45 3.24 1.15
N SER A 211 -11.39 4.04 2.22
CA SER A 211 -11.01 5.45 2.13
C SER A 211 -9.55 5.64 1.66
N GLN A 212 -8.64 4.73 2.04
CA GLN A 212 -7.26 4.73 1.55
C GLN A 212 -7.20 4.44 0.06
N VAL A 213 -7.85 3.37 -0.41
CA VAL A 213 -7.90 3.02 -1.85
C VAL A 213 -8.47 4.18 -2.67
N TRP A 214 -9.60 4.75 -2.22
CA TRP A 214 -10.21 5.92 -2.85
C TRP A 214 -9.24 7.08 -2.93
N SER A 215 -8.60 7.43 -1.81
CA SER A 215 -7.69 8.58 -1.73
C SER A 215 -6.50 8.40 -2.66
N THR A 216 -5.89 7.21 -2.69
CA THR A 216 -4.73 6.93 -3.54
C THR A 216 -5.06 7.10 -5.02
N LEU A 217 -6.15 6.48 -5.49
CA LEU A 217 -6.56 6.58 -6.90
C LEU A 217 -7.07 7.99 -7.27
N SER A 218 -7.73 8.69 -6.33
CA SER A 218 -8.18 10.07 -6.55
C SER A 218 -7.01 11.03 -6.69
N THR A 219 -5.98 10.88 -5.85
CA THR A 219 -4.76 11.70 -5.94
C THR A 219 -4.08 11.52 -7.28
N ASP A 220 -3.98 10.29 -7.79
CA ASP A 220 -3.43 10.06 -9.14
C ASP A 220 -4.25 10.73 -10.23
N TYR A 221 -5.57 10.60 -10.16
CA TYR A 221 -6.47 11.23 -11.11
C TYR A 221 -6.35 12.75 -11.10
N ASP A 222 -6.35 13.36 -9.90
CA ASP A 222 -6.28 14.81 -9.74
C ASP A 222 -4.96 15.36 -10.28
N ASN A 223 -3.84 14.66 -10.05
CA ASN A 223 -2.54 15.01 -10.63
C ASN A 223 -2.61 14.98 -12.17
N PHE A 224 -3.14 13.92 -12.77
CA PHE A 224 -3.29 13.86 -14.24
C PHE A 224 -4.24 14.90 -14.78
N LYS A 225 -5.31 15.19 -14.07
CA LYS A 225 -6.25 16.24 -14.44
C LYS A 225 -5.55 17.59 -14.48
N GLU A 226 -4.72 17.91 -13.49
CA GLU A 226 -3.94 19.15 -13.46
C GLU A 226 -3.01 19.26 -14.68
N ASP A 227 -2.27 18.18 -14.97
CA ASP A 227 -1.34 18.11 -16.12
C ASP A 227 -2.07 18.32 -17.47
N TYR A 228 -3.27 17.76 -17.62
CA TYR A 228 -4.03 17.80 -18.87
C TYR A 228 -4.97 19.02 -18.99
N ASN A 229 -5.30 19.71 -17.90
CA ASN A 229 -6.21 20.86 -17.93
C ASN A 229 -5.66 22.04 -18.75
N VAL A 230 -4.33 22.07 -18.97
CA VAL A 230 -3.69 23.04 -19.88
C VAL A 230 -3.95 22.70 -21.36
N LYS A 231 -4.10 21.42 -21.68
CA LYS A 231 -4.22 20.90 -23.06
C LYS A 231 -5.66 20.60 -23.47
N CYS A 232 -6.49 20.15 -22.52
CA CYS A 232 -7.82 19.63 -22.76
C CYS A 232 -8.84 20.37 -21.89
N VAL A 233 -9.94 20.82 -22.52
CA VAL A 233 -11.04 21.48 -21.82
C VAL A 233 -12.12 20.47 -21.45
N GLY A 234 -12.75 20.65 -20.29
CA GLY A 234 -13.92 19.86 -19.88
C GLY A 234 -13.60 18.54 -19.19
N ILE A 235 -12.40 18.40 -18.59
CA ILE A 235 -12.04 17.22 -17.81
C ILE A 235 -12.96 17.12 -16.57
N PRO A 236 -13.71 16.03 -16.40
CA PRO A 236 -14.66 15.91 -15.30
C PRO A 236 -13.95 15.90 -13.94
N SER A 237 -14.64 16.30 -12.88
CA SER A 237 -14.14 16.16 -11.50
C SER A 237 -14.63 14.86 -10.90
N LEU A 238 -13.82 14.25 -10.04
CA LEU A 238 -14.29 13.17 -9.19
C LEU A 238 -15.38 13.68 -8.24
N PRO A 239 -16.39 12.85 -7.93
CA PRO A 239 -17.33 13.18 -6.88
C PRO A 239 -16.60 13.20 -5.52
N PRO A 240 -17.04 13.99 -4.54
CA PRO A 240 -16.53 13.85 -3.19
C PRO A 240 -16.87 12.46 -2.65
N ILE A 241 -15.96 11.85 -1.89
CA ILE A 241 -16.26 10.62 -1.17
C ILE A 241 -17.42 10.91 -0.21
N LYS A 242 -18.53 10.17 -0.31
CA LYS A 242 -19.58 10.28 0.71
C LYS A 242 -19.03 9.69 2.00
N SER A 243 -19.29 10.31 3.16
CA SER A 243 -19.09 9.65 4.45
C SER A 243 -20.39 9.73 5.21
N THR A 244 -20.73 8.68 5.96
CA THR A 244 -22.02 8.58 6.68
C THR A 244 -22.08 9.52 7.91
N GLN A 245 -21.21 10.53 8.03
CA GLN A 245 -21.27 11.46 9.17
C GLN A 245 -22.22 12.65 9.00
N ASN A 246 -22.83 12.87 7.83
CA ASN A 246 -23.68 14.06 7.60
C ASN A 246 -25.13 13.71 7.20
N TYR A 247 -25.79 12.80 7.91
CA TYR A 247 -27.27 12.80 7.92
C TYR A 247 -27.85 13.89 8.83
N ILE A 248 -27.01 14.67 9.53
CA ILE A 248 -27.46 15.85 10.27
C ILE A 248 -26.77 17.08 9.67
N GLN A 249 -27.49 17.70 8.73
CA GLN A 249 -27.50 19.14 8.48
C GLN A 249 -26.20 19.78 7.94
N SER A 250 -26.17 20.10 6.65
CA SER A 250 -26.08 21.51 6.21
C SER A 250 -25.91 21.60 4.69
N SER A 251 -26.82 22.38 4.10
CA SER A 251 -26.64 23.16 2.89
C SER A 251 -25.24 23.75 2.73
N GLY A 252 -24.77 23.73 1.48
CA GLY A 252 -23.58 24.36 0.91
C GLY A 252 -22.63 25.14 1.82
N VAL A 253 -21.45 24.57 2.08
CA VAL A 253 -20.21 25.34 2.32
C VAL A 253 -18.99 24.56 1.77
N THR A 254 -18.41 25.14 0.73
CA THR A 254 -17.00 25.17 0.27
C THR A 254 -16.00 24.11 0.80
N SER A 255 -15.47 23.29 -0.13
CA SER A 255 -14.49 22.21 0.09
C SER A 255 -13.11 22.64 0.62
N SER A 256 -12.81 23.95 0.64
CA SER A 256 -11.54 24.48 1.12
C SER A 256 -11.36 24.35 2.65
N SER A 257 -12.47 24.35 3.39
CA SER A 257 -12.45 24.27 4.86
C SER A 257 -12.03 22.88 5.37
N LEU A 258 -12.31 21.81 4.62
CA LEU A 258 -12.06 20.43 5.04
C LEU A 258 -10.56 20.04 5.00
N SER A 259 -9.81 20.60 4.05
CA SER A 259 -8.35 20.39 3.91
C SER A 259 -7.56 20.99 5.09
N ILE A 260 -7.98 22.18 5.53
CA ILE A 260 -7.37 22.88 6.66
C ILE A 260 -7.64 22.14 7.97
N VAL A 261 -8.85 21.63 8.16
CA VAL A 261 -9.23 20.85 9.35
C VAL A 261 -8.46 19.52 9.42
N LYS A 262 -8.30 18.80 8.31
CA LYS A 262 -7.48 17.57 8.27
C LYS A 262 -6.00 17.81 8.57
N LYS A 263 -5.41 18.92 8.06
CA LYS A 263 -4.03 19.33 8.41
C LYS A 263 -3.88 19.70 9.89
N LEU A 264 -4.87 20.37 10.48
CA LEU A 264 -4.89 20.71 11.91
C LEU A 264 -5.01 19.48 12.81
N ILE A 265 -5.85 18.50 12.44
CA ILE A 265 -6.02 17.25 13.19
C ILE A 265 -4.72 16.42 13.14
N LEU A 266 -4.07 16.32 11.98
CA LEU A 266 -2.80 15.60 11.84
C LEU A 266 -1.67 16.29 12.65
N ALA A 267 -1.63 17.63 12.65
CA ALA A 267 -0.68 18.39 13.45
C ALA A 267 -0.92 18.19 14.96
N LEU A 268 -2.16 18.26 15.44
CA LEU A 268 -2.49 18.05 16.86
C LEU A 268 -2.11 16.63 17.35
N SER A 269 -2.30 15.61 16.51
CA SER A 269 -1.95 14.22 16.86
C SER A 269 -0.45 14.02 17.09
N ILE A 270 0.39 14.70 16.30
CA ILE A 270 1.86 14.68 16.47
C ILE A 270 2.27 15.35 17.78
N PHE A 271 1.63 16.47 18.17
CA PHE A 271 1.90 17.13 19.45
C PHE A 271 1.47 16.29 20.67
N SER A 272 0.37 15.52 20.56
CA SER A 272 -0.04 14.58 21.61
C SER A 272 0.96 13.43 21.78
N ALA A 273 1.54 12.90 20.71
CA ALA A 273 2.57 11.85 20.81
C ALA A 273 3.87 12.40 21.43
N ILE A 274 4.33 13.58 21.00
CA ILE A 274 5.55 14.21 21.50
C ILE A 274 5.47 14.48 23.01
N THR A 275 4.33 14.97 23.51
CA THR A 275 4.14 15.24 24.95
C THR A 275 4.16 13.97 25.82
N ILE A 276 3.62 12.85 25.32
CA ILE A 276 3.67 11.56 26.01
C ILE A 276 5.12 11.04 26.09
N PHE A 277 5.88 11.10 24.99
CA PHE A 277 7.28 10.64 24.97
C PHE A 277 8.20 11.51 25.84
N LEU A 278 8.01 12.85 25.85
CA LEU A 278 8.73 13.75 26.75
C LEU A 278 8.41 13.49 28.22
N GLY A 279 7.15 13.19 28.55
CA GLY A 279 6.74 12.84 29.91
C GLY A 279 7.40 11.56 30.41
N ILE A 280 7.50 10.52 29.56
CA ILE A 280 8.16 9.26 29.89
C ILE A 280 9.67 9.47 30.06
N PHE A 281 10.31 10.20 29.13
CA PHE A 281 11.76 10.47 29.20
C PHE A 281 12.14 11.29 30.44
N TYR A 282 11.34 12.31 30.78
CA TYR A 282 11.55 13.13 31.97
C TYR A 282 11.48 12.28 33.26
N LYS A 283 10.49 11.39 33.37
CA LYS A 283 10.32 10.50 34.53
C LYS A 283 11.48 9.51 34.68
N CYS A 284 11.95 8.92 33.58
CA CYS A 284 13.12 8.04 33.57
C CYS A 284 14.41 8.78 33.97
N SER A 285 14.60 10.01 33.48
CA SER A 285 15.78 10.81 33.79
C SER A 285 15.85 11.21 35.28
N LEU A 286 14.71 11.62 35.87
CA LEU A 286 14.60 11.96 37.30
C LEU A 286 14.87 10.76 38.21
N PHE A 287 14.45 9.56 37.80
CA PHE A 287 14.72 8.32 38.52
C PHE A 287 16.21 7.97 38.55
N VAL A 288 16.92 8.13 37.43
CA VAL A 288 18.37 7.91 37.34
C VAL A 288 19.15 8.89 38.23
N LEU A 289 18.75 10.17 38.24
CA LEU A 289 19.38 11.20 39.08
C LEU A 289 19.23 10.91 40.58
N ARG A 290 18.02 10.50 41.04
CA ARG A 290 17.81 10.08 42.44
C ARG A 290 18.70 8.91 42.85
N LYS A 291 18.82 7.90 41.98
CA LYS A 291 19.64 6.71 42.26
C LYS A 291 21.13 7.05 42.37
N ARG A 292 21.63 8.00 41.57
CA ARG A 292 23.01 8.51 41.67
C ARG A 292 23.25 9.25 42.99
N ALA A 293 22.34 10.13 43.39
CA ALA A 293 22.45 10.89 44.65
C ALA A 293 22.48 9.97 45.88
N GLN A 294 21.61 8.96 45.95
CA GLN A 294 21.62 7.97 47.03
C GLN A 294 22.94 7.18 47.08
N LYS A 295 23.45 6.74 45.92
CA LYS A 295 24.71 5.99 45.84
C LYS A 295 25.91 6.84 46.28
N GLN A 296 25.90 8.14 45.98
CA GLN A 296 26.95 9.07 46.41
C GLN A 296 26.91 9.30 47.92
N HIS A 297 25.72 9.52 48.50
CA HIS A 297 25.54 9.65 49.95
C HIS A 297 25.99 8.40 50.74
N LEU A 298 25.69 7.20 50.23
CA LEU A 298 26.18 5.93 50.81
C LEU A 298 27.71 5.81 50.77
N ARG A 299 28.36 6.23 49.67
CA ARG A 299 29.83 6.25 49.55
C ARG A 299 30.47 7.22 50.52
N GLU A 300 29.88 8.38 50.76
CA GLU A 300 30.38 9.35 51.74
C GLU A 300 30.26 8.83 53.17
N LYS A 301 29.13 8.21 53.53
CA LYS A 301 28.97 7.57 54.85
C LYS A 301 30.04 6.50 55.10
N LEU A 302 30.31 5.65 54.11
CA LEU A 302 31.38 4.64 54.19
C LEU A 302 32.77 5.27 54.37
N LYS A 303 33.09 6.35 53.64
CA LYS A 303 34.36 7.08 53.82
C LYS A 303 34.49 7.67 55.22
N ASN A 304 33.42 8.24 55.77
CA ASN A 304 33.43 8.82 57.11
C ASN A 304 33.58 7.75 58.21
N ILE A 305 32.95 6.59 58.05
CA ILE A 305 33.14 5.44 58.95
C ILE A 305 34.61 4.98 58.90
N LYS A 306 35.18 4.80 57.70
CA LYS A 306 36.58 4.39 57.53
C LYS A 306 37.57 5.39 58.16
N LYS A 307 37.31 6.70 58.06
CA LYS A 307 38.13 7.73 58.73
C LYS A 307 38.09 7.61 60.26
N ARG A 308 36.94 7.25 60.85
CA ARG A 308 36.80 7.07 62.30
C ARG A 308 37.45 5.78 62.83
N MET A 309 37.66 4.77 61.99
CA MET A 309 38.32 3.51 62.36
C MET A 309 39.85 3.58 62.28
N ASN A 310 40.39 4.55 61.53
CA ASN A 310 41.83 4.75 61.34
C ASN A 310 42.42 5.76 62.33
N HIS A 311 41.64 6.18 63.33
CA HIS A 311 42.02 7.12 64.38
C HIS A 311 41.73 6.48 65.73
#